data_AF-A0A7S3XJ37-F1
#
_entry.id   AF-A0A7S3XJ37-F1
#
_cell.length_a   1.000
_cell.length_b   1.000
_cell.length_c   1.000
_cell.angle_alpha   90.00
_cell.angle_beta   90.00
_cell.angle_gamma   90.00
#
_symmetry.space_group_name_H-M   'P 1'
#
loop_
_entity.id
_entity.type
_entity.pdbx_description
1 polymer ?
#
loop_
_entity_poly.entity_id
_entity_poly.type
_entity_poly.pdbx_seq_one_letter_code
_entity_poly.pdbx_strand_id
1 'polypeptide(L)'
;MAGFISEELSPAYNDNYATIVHGDYKAMNVFLPTMTDEREDEAHPIIIDFASTGVGLGMSDVAMHITHALDPEHLVNGGEEAMVDGYLEALGEALPEGCSYPREVALRHYRLAVVDYFRFIMGRLWKGATLETFEKRKSSKNTVYVNRSVGAAVNFIERADRYLSEFEEERREKQERLLEGDFQAEEYLAAPQS
;
A
#
# COMPACT_ATOMS: atom_id res chain seq x y z
N MET A 1 -17.41 5.80 -2.57
CA MET A 1 -16.13 5.14 -2.92
C MET A 1 -15.37 4.66 -1.68
N ALA A 2 -15.13 5.51 -0.67
CA ALA A 2 -14.37 5.13 0.53
C ALA A 2 -14.81 3.82 1.23
N GLY A 3 -16.12 3.58 1.40
CA GLY A 3 -16.61 2.33 2.01
C GLY A 3 -16.25 1.08 1.21
N PHE A 4 -16.37 1.15 -0.12
CA PHE A 4 -16.02 0.05 -1.02
C PHE A 4 -14.53 -0.29 -0.96
N ILE A 5 -13.66 0.72 -1.01
CA ILE A 5 -12.20 0.50 -0.90
C ILE A 5 -11.85 -0.09 0.47
N SER A 6 -12.48 0.39 1.54
CA SER A 6 -12.27 -0.13 2.89
C SER A 6 -12.70 -1.59 3.01
N GLU A 7 -13.81 -1.98 2.40
CA GLU A 7 -14.30 -3.37 2.39
C GLU A 7 -13.32 -4.29 1.67
N GLU A 8 -12.83 -3.90 0.49
CA GLU A 8 -11.86 -4.67 -0.30
C GLU A 8 -10.50 -4.85 0.41
N LEU A 9 -10.16 -3.96 1.36
CA LEU A 9 -8.93 -4.00 2.15
C LEU A 9 -9.11 -4.62 3.54
N SER A 10 -10.29 -5.15 3.86
CA SER A 10 -10.62 -5.72 5.17
C SER A 10 -10.88 -7.24 5.07
N PRO A 11 -9.87 -8.05 4.68
CA PRO A 11 -10.06 -9.49 4.56
C PRO A 11 -10.32 -10.13 5.94
N ALA A 12 -11.09 -11.21 5.95
CA ALA A 12 -11.10 -12.16 7.04
C ALA A 12 -9.78 -12.95 7.08
N TYR A 13 -9.45 -13.56 8.23
CA TYR A 13 -8.19 -14.27 8.44
C TYR A 13 -7.98 -15.49 7.52
N ASN A 14 -9.07 -16.00 6.93
CA ASN A 14 -9.09 -17.15 6.04
C ASN A 14 -9.35 -16.78 4.58
N ASP A 15 -9.42 -15.48 4.25
CA ASP A 15 -9.52 -15.04 2.86
C ASP A 15 -8.18 -15.21 2.14
N ASN A 16 -8.24 -15.35 0.81
CA ASN A 16 -7.04 -15.39 -0.01
C ASN A 16 -6.18 -14.14 0.21
N TYR A 17 -4.87 -14.34 0.30
CA TYR A 17 -3.86 -13.29 0.51
C TYR A 17 -3.93 -12.56 1.86
N ALA A 18 -4.85 -12.95 2.76
CA ALA A 18 -4.87 -12.43 4.12
C ALA A 18 -3.60 -12.85 4.86
N THR A 19 -3.01 -11.89 5.59
CA THR A 19 -1.81 -12.10 6.39
C THR A 19 -1.83 -11.24 7.64
N ILE A 20 -0.84 -11.43 8.52
CA ILE A 20 -0.58 -10.50 9.61
C ILE A 20 0.20 -9.31 9.04
N VAL A 21 -0.40 -8.14 9.12
CA VAL A 21 0.22 -6.86 8.74
C VAL A 21 0.68 -6.11 9.98
N HIS A 22 1.74 -5.32 9.84
CA HIS A 22 2.22 -4.41 10.87
C HIS A 22 1.21 -3.28 11.17
N GLY A 23 0.53 -2.77 10.14
CA GLY A 23 -0.56 -1.80 10.25
C GLY A 23 -0.11 -0.34 10.48
N ASP A 24 1.19 -0.12 10.69
CA ASP A 24 1.84 1.18 10.78
C ASP A 24 3.28 1.11 10.23
N TYR A 25 3.46 0.46 9.08
CA TYR A 25 4.78 0.16 8.50
C TYR A 25 5.43 1.36 7.80
N LYS A 26 5.65 2.44 8.55
CA LYS A 26 6.37 3.64 8.10
C LYS A 26 7.88 3.48 8.22
N ALA A 27 8.64 4.20 7.39
CA ALA A 27 10.10 4.18 7.40
C ALA A 27 10.72 4.45 8.79
N MET A 28 10.03 5.22 9.65
CA MET A 28 10.49 5.53 11.01
C MET A 28 10.41 4.33 11.98
N ASN A 29 9.73 3.26 11.60
CA ASN A 29 9.57 2.02 12.36
C ASN A 29 10.55 0.93 11.89
N VAL A 30 11.54 1.28 11.07
CA VAL A 30 12.55 0.36 10.54
C VAL A 30 13.95 0.89 10.86
N PHE A 31 14.75 0.07 11.55
CA PHE A 31 16.18 0.31 11.70
C PHE A 31 16.93 -0.48 10.64
N LEU A 32 17.66 0.23 9.79
CA LEU A 32 18.55 -0.38 8.82
C LEU A 32 19.92 -0.63 9.48
N PRO A 33 20.58 -1.77 9.18
CA PRO A 33 21.93 -2.04 9.65
C PRO A 33 22.91 -0.98 9.13
N THR A 34 24.00 -0.75 9.88
CA THR A 34 25.02 0.22 9.46
C THR A 34 26.12 -0.46 8.67
N MET A 35 26.63 0.22 7.64
CA MET A 35 27.73 -0.23 6.76
C MET A 35 29.08 -0.46 7.49
N THR A 36 29.11 -0.30 8.81
CA THR A 36 30.28 -0.57 9.67
C THR A 36 30.21 -1.91 10.36
N ASP A 37 29.10 -2.63 10.24
CA ASP A 37 28.95 -3.97 10.80
C ASP A 37 29.73 -4.95 9.93
N GLU A 38 30.81 -5.54 10.46
CA GLU A 38 31.69 -6.54 9.81
C GLU A 38 30.96 -7.84 9.40
N ARG A 39 29.63 -7.88 9.55
CA ARG A 39 28.71 -8.97 9.20
C ARG A 39 27.65 -8.48 8.22
N GLU A 40 28.07 -7.82 7.14
CA GLU A 40 27.17 -7.30 6.10
C GLU A 40 26.20 -8.37 5.57
N ASP A 41 26.65 -9.62 5.47
CA ASP A 41 25.84 -10.75 4.98
C ASP A 41 24.77 -11.25 5.99
N GLU A 42 24.83 -10.84 7.25
CA GLU A 42 23.87 -11.25 8.31
C GLU A 42 23.03 -10.08 8.85
N ALA A 43 23.29 -8.86 8.36
CA ALA A 43 22.69 -7.66 8.91
C ALA A 43 21.29 -7.46 8.30
N HIS A 44 20.26 -7.76 9.07
CA HIS A 44 18.86 -7.61 8.65
C HIS A 44 18.21 -6.35 9.23
N PRO A 45 17.29 -5.70 8.49
CA PRO A 45 16.46 -4.63 9.04
C PRO A 45 15.68 -5.09 10.27
N ILE A 46 15.63 -4.24 11.31
CA ILE A 46 14.82 -4.48 12.50
C ILE A 46 13.56 -3.63 12.42
N ILE A 47 12.41 -4.30 12.47
CA ILE A 47 11.09 -3.67 12.48
C ILE A 47 10.61 -3.53 13.93
N ILE A 48 10.03 -2.39 14.30
CA ILE A 48 9.53 -2.09 15.65
C ILE A 48 8.13 -1.48 15.59
N ASP A 49 7.48 -1.34 16.76
CA ASP A 49 6.18 -0.68 16.94
C ASP A 49 4.97 -1.44 16.34
N PHE A 50 4.79 -2.68 16.79
CA PHE A 50 3.72 -3.59 16.38
C PHE A 50 2.34 -3.28 17.01
N ALA A 51 2.13 -2.08 17.57
CA ALA A 51 0.90 -1.74 18.29
C ALA A 51 -0.36 -1.72 17.40
N SER A 52 -0.20 -1.62 16.07
CA SER A 52 -1.28 -1.63 15.08
C SER A 52 -1.39 -2.95 14.30
N THR A 53 -0.70 -4.00 14.77
CA THR A 53 -0.68 -5.30 14.08
C THR A 53 -2.06 -5.93 14.03
N GLY A 54 -2.41 -6.50 12.89
CA GLY A 54 -3.70 -7.16 12.70
C GLY A 54 -3.76 -7.99 11.41
N VAL A 55 -4.93 -8.55 11.13
CA VAL A 55 -5.19 -9.23 9.85
C VAL A 55 -5.39 -8.16 8.77
N GLY A 56 -4.76 -8.34 7.62
CA GLY A 56 -4.90 -7.45 6.48
C GLY A 56 -4.21 -8.01 5.23
N LEU A 57 -4.09 -7.16 4.22
CA LEU A 57 -3.33 -7.46 3.00
C LEU A 57 -1.93 -6.87 3.13
N GLY A 58 -0.88 -7.66 2.85
CA GLY A 58 0.52 -7.21 2.94
C GLY A 58 0.80 -5.94 2.12
N MET A 59 0.06 -5.75 1.02
CA MET A 59 0.14 -4.56 0.18
C MET A 59 -0.22 -3.26 0.91
N SER A 60 -0.97 -3.31 2.01
CA SER A 60 -1.24 -2.14 2.85
C SER A 60 0.02 -1.60 3.51
N ASP A 61 0.88 -2.48 4.03
CA ASP A 61 2.17 -2.09 4.59
C ASP A 61 3.14 -1.62 3.49
N VAL A 62 3.14 -2.28 2.32
CA VAL A 62 3.96 -1.87 1.16
C VAL A 62 3.58 -0.47 0.69
N ALA A 63 2.29 -0.19 0.51
CA ALA A 63 1.78 1.12 0.13
C ALA A 63 2.16 2.21 1.15
N MET A 64 2.01 1.91 2.44
CA MET A 64 2.41 2.82 3.51
C MET A 64 3.92 3.07 3.48
N HIS A 65 4.74 2.02 3.40
CA HIS A 65 6.19 2.16 3.43
C HIS A 65 6.72 2.98 2.26
N ILE A 66 6.31 2.66 1.03
CA ILE A 66 6.70 3.39 -0.18
C ILE A 66 6.34 4.88 -0.06
N THR A 67 5.14 5.18 0.43
CA THR A 67 4.68 6.57 0.63
C THR A 67 5.54 7.34 1.65
N HIS A 68 6.18 6.65 2.60
CA HIS A 68 6.98 7.27 3.64
C HIS A 68 8.48 7.27 3.37
N ALA A 69 8.96 6.32 2.57
CA ALA A 69 10.38 6.03 2.42
C ALA A 69 10.99 6.63 1.15
N LEU A 70 10.20 6.81 0.08
CA LEU A 70 10.73 7.10 -1.25
C LEU A 70 10.48 8.54 -1.70
N ASP A 71 11.47 9.08 -2.42
CA ASP A 71 11.29 10.31 -3.17
C ASP A 71 10.43 10.05 -4.42
N PRO A 72 9.48 10.94 -4.77
CA PRO A 72 8.72 10.86 -6.01
C PRO A 72 9.54 10.58 -7.27
N GLU A 73 10.77 11.06 -7.37
CA GLU A 73 11.63 10.81 -8.54
C GLU A 73 11.97 9.32 -8.74
N HIS A 74 11.87 8.50 -7.69
CA HIS A 74 12.07 7.05 -7.77
C HIS A 74 10.79 6.28 -8.12
N LEU A 75 9.63 6.94 -8.14
CA LEU A 75 8.33 6.32 -8.42
C LEU A 75 7.89 6.48 -9.88
N VAL A 76 8.52 7.40 -10.63
CA VAL A 76 8.18 7.65 -12.04
C VAL A 76 8.69 6.54 -12.96
N ASN A 77 8.16 6.49 -14.20
CA ASN A 77 8.61 5.58 -15.27
C ASN A 77 8.65 4.09 -14.88
N GLY A 78 7.66 3.64 -14.08
CA GLY A 78 7.57 2.24 -13.64
C GLY A 78 8.30 1.93 -12.33
N GLY A 79 8.93 2.94 -11.69
CA GLY A 79 9.63 2.74 -10.42
C GLY A 79 8.71 2.30 -9.29
N GLU A 80 7.46 2.75 -9.27
CA GLU A 80 6.44 2.31 -8.31
C GLU A 80 6.14 0.80 -8.46
N GLU A 81 5.90 0.33 -9.69
CA GLU A 81 5.69 -1.09 -9.99
C GLU A 81 6.93 -1.93 -9.68
N ALA A 82 8.13 -1.42 -9.97
CA ALA A 82 9.38 -2.11 -9.67
C ALA A 82 9.55 -2.38 -8.16
N MET A 83 9.08 -1.47 -7.30
CA MET A 83 9.10 -1.67 -5.84
C MET A 83 8.11 -2.76 -5.40
N VAL A 84 6.94 -2.82 -6.03
CA VAL A 84 5.98 -3.92 -5.78
C VAL A 84 6.54 -5.24 -6.27
N ASP A 85 7.18 -5.25 -7.44
CA ASP A 85 7.81 -6.44 -8.02
C ASP A 85 8.94 -6.98 -7.14
N GLY A 86 9.80 -6.10 -6.60
CA GLY A 86 10.83 -6.49 -5.64
C GLY A 86 10.26 -7.08 -4.33
N TYR A 87 9.13 -6.55 -3.85
CA TYR A 87 8.43 -7.17 -2.73
C TYR A 87 7.88 -8.56 -3.08
N LEU A 88 7.32 -8.73 -4.28
CA LEU A 88 6.77 -10.02 -4.72
C LEU A 88 7.85 -11.07 -4.94
N GLU A 89 9.03 -10.67 -5.42
CA GLU A 89 10.20 -11.55 -5.50
C GLU A 89 10.61 -12.05 -4.12
N ALA A 90 10.85 -11.13 -3.17
CA ALA A 90 11.21 -11.48 -1.80
C ALA A 90 10.11 -12.30 -1.08
N LEU A 91 8.83 -11.97 -1.33
CA LEU A 91 7.71 -12.74 -0.81
C LEU A 91 7.68 -14.15 -1.40
N GLY A 92 7.94 -14.30 -2.70
CA GLY A 92 7.97 -15.60 -3.37
C GLY A 92 9.05 -16.53 -2.80
N GLU A 93 10.21 -15.98 -2.40
CA GLU A 93 11.25 -16.73 -1.71
C GLU A 93 10.87 -17.15 -0.28
N ALA A 94 10.05 -16.33 0.39
CA ALA A 94 9.62 -16.56 1.76
C ALA A 94 8.37 -17.46 1.89
N LEU A 95 7.57 -17.56 0.83
CA LEU A 95 6.33 -18.33 0.82
C LEU A 95 6.58 -19.84 0.68
N PRO A 96 5.70 -20.70 1.23
CA PRO A 96 5.74 -22.13 0.96
C PRO A 96 5.58 -22.44 -0.53
N GLU A 97 6.13 -23.58 -0.97
CA GLU A 97 5.96 -24.05 -2.34
C GLU A 97 4.48 -24.16 -2.73
N GLY A 98 4.13 -23.64 -3.91
CA GLY A 98 2.76 -23.61 -4.42
C GLY A 98 1.92 -22.41 -3.93
N CYS A 99 2.39 -21.65 -2.95
CA CYS A 99 1.79 -20.37 -2.59
C CYS A 99 2.33 -19.25 -3.49
N SER A 100 1.45 -18.36 -3.95
CA SER A 100 1.87 -17.18 -4.70
C SER A 100 0.91 -16.03 -4.46
N TYR A 101 1.40 -14.82 -4.69
CA TYR A 101 0.59 -13.62 -4.74
C TYR A 101 0.68 -13.06 -6.16
N PRO A 102 -0.30 -13.37 -7.04
CA PRO A 102 -0.24 -12.98 -8.44
C PRO A 102 -0.05 -11.47 -8.59
N ARG A 103 0.88 -11.06 -9.45
CA ARG A 103 1.29 -9.67 -9.62
C ARG A 103 0.13 -8.71 -9.87
N GLU A 104 -0.83 -9.10 -10.70
CA GLU A 104 -1.99 -8.26 -11.02
C GLU A 104 -2.89 -8.04 -9.80
N VAL A 105 -3.09 -9.08 -8.99
CA VAL A 105 -3.86 -8.99 -7.75
C VAL A 105 -3.12 -8.13 -6.72
N ALA A 106 -1.81 -8.33 -6.59
CA ALA A 106 -0.95 -7.53 -5.72
C ALA A 106 -0.97 -6.05 -6.08
N LEU A 107 -0.80 -5.71 -7.37
CA LEU A 107 -0.88 -4.33 -7.84
C LEU A 107 -2.26 -3.72 -7.58
N ARG A 108 -3.34 -4.49 -7.78
CA ARG A 108 -4.69 -4.00 -7.44
C ARG A 108 -4.83 -3.69 -5.95
N HIS A 109 -4.42 -4.61 -5.08
CA HIS A 109 -4.46 -4.42 -3.63
C HIS A 109 -3.57 -3.26 -3.17
N TYR A 110 -2.40 -3.10 -3.78
CA TYR A 110 -1.50 -1.97 -3.56
C TYR A 110 -2.15 -0.63 -3.91
N ARG A 111 -2.77 -0.53 -5.10
CA ARG A 111 -3.46 0.69 -5.53
C ARG A 111 -4.64 1.04 -4.63
N LEU A 112 -5.44 0.05 -4.22
CA LEU A 112 -6.49 0.25 -3.22
C LEU A 112 -5.90 0.79 -1.91
N ALA A 113 -4.81 0.18 -1.42
CA ALA A 113 -4.14 0.60 -0.21
C ALA A 113 -3.56 2.02 -0.29
N VAL A 114 -3.01 2.43 -1.44
CA VAL A 114 -2.58 3.82 -1.69
C VAL A 114 -3.75 4.78 -1.52
N VAL A 115 -4.92 4.46 -2.08
CA VAL A 115 -6.12 5.32 -1.97
C VAL A 115 -6.68 5.36 -0.54
N ASP A 116 -6.74 4.22 0.16
CA ASP A 116 -7.21 4.22 1.55
C ASP A 116 -6.24 4.95 2.48
N TYR A 117 -4.94 4.76 2.28
CA TYR A 117 -3.93 5.48 3.04
C TYR A 117 -3.98 6.98 2.77
N PHE A 118 -4.23 7.38 1.52
CA PHE A 118 -4.46 8.79 1.16
C PHE A 118 -5.64 9.39 1.94
N ARG A 119 -6.76 8.67 2.04
CA ARG A 119 -7.91 9.07 2.87
C ARG A 119 -7.50 9.31 4.33
N PHE A 120 -6.69 8.41 4.91
CA PHE A 120 -6.17 8.58 6.26
C PHE A 120 -5.29 9.84 6.40
N ILE A 121 -4.35 10.05 5.48
CA ILE A 121 -3.46 11.22 5.47
C ILE A 121 -4.26 12.52 5.37
N MET A 122 -5.22 12.60 4.44
CA MET A 122 -6.10 13.77 4.31
C MET A 122 -6.89 14.04 5.58
N GLY A 123 -7.55 13.01 6.13
CA GLY A 123 -8.44 13.16 7.28
C GLY A 123 -7.71 13.46 8.59
N ARG A 124 -6.49 12.95 8.77
CA ARG A 124 -5.77 13.02 10.04
C ARG A 124 -4.57 13.97 10.01
N LEU A 125 -3.73 13.89 8.98
CA LEU A 125 -2.44 14.59 8.97
C LEU A 125 -2.51 15.94 8.25
N TRP A 126 -3.39 16.09 7.26
CA TRP A 126 -3.50 17.31 6.45
C TRP A 126 -4.65 18.26 6.80
N LYS A 127 -5.39 17.99 7.90
CA LYS A 127 -6.48 18.85 8.37
C LYS A 127 -6.09 20.34 8.54
N GLY A 128 -4.82 20.63 8.76
CA GLY A 128 -4.27 22.01 8.84
C GLY A 128 -2.99 22.19 8.03
N ALA A 129 -2.81 21.41 6.96
CA ALA A 129 -1.62 21.50 6.13
C ALA A 129 -1.59 22.84 5.36
N THR A 130 -0.49 23.57 5.50
CA THR A 130 -0.16 24.77 4.73
C THR A 130 1.30 24.72 4.29
N LEU A 131 1.68 25.50 3.28
CA LEU A 131 3.08 25.61 2.85
C LEU A 131 4.03 25.96 4.01
N GLU A 132 3.58 26.79 4.94
CA GLU A 132 4.34 27.14 6.16
C GLU A 132 4.56 25.91 7.06
N THR A 133 3.55 25.06 7.23
CA THR A 133 3.71 23.82 8.02
C THR A 133 4.65 22.81 7.38
N PHE A 134 4.69 22.75 6.04
CA PHE A 134 5.66 21.92 5.31
C PHE A 134 7.09 22.43 5.52
N GLU A 135 7.32 23.73 5.37
CA GLU A 135 8.66 24.32 5.56
C GLU A 135 9.18 24.10 6.98
N LYS A 136 8.32 24.26 8.00
CA LYS A 136 8.67 23.96 9.41
C LYS A 136 9.08 22.51 9.64
N ARG A 137 8.58 21.58 8.82
CA ARG A 137 8.80 20.13 8.97
C ARG A 137 9.88 19.58 8.04
N LYS A 138 10.39 20.38 7.11
CA LYS A 138 11.32 19.96 6.04
C LYS A 138 12.53 19.16 6.55
N SER A 139 13.10 19.57 7.69
CA SER A 139 14.26 18.90 8.32
C SER A 139 13.89 17.89 9.42
N SER A 140 12.60 17.72 9.70
CA SER A 140 12.13 16.79 10.74
C SER A 140 12.31 15.35 10.28
N LYS A 141 13.27 14.65 10.90
CA LYS A 141 13.52 13.23 10.66
C LYS A 141 12.39 12.34 11.17
N ASN A 142 11.73 12.75 12.25
CA ASN A 142 10.58 12.04 12.84
C ASN A 142 9.25 12.53 12.24
N THR A 143 9.20 12.73 10.93
CA THR A 143 8.00 13.13 10.21
C THR A 143 7.97 12.45 8.86
N VAL A 144 6.82 11.90 8.53
CA VAL A 144 6.53 11.17 7.29
C VAL A 144 6.85 12.03 6.08
N TYR A 145 7.40 11.43 5.01
CA TYR A 145 7.95 12.19 3.89
C TYR A 145 6.93 13.13 3.23
N VAL A 146 5.72 12.64 3.01
CA VAL A 146 4.57 13.39 2.47
C VAL A 146 4.10 14.56 3.34
N ASN A 147 4.60 14.72 4.58
CA ASN A 147 4.31 15.85 5.46
C ASN A 147 5.44 16.88 5.56
N ARG A 148 6.57 16.63 4.88
CA ARG A 148 7.74 17.52 4.90
C ARG A 148 8.23 17.91 3.49
N SER A 149 7.74 17.26 2.45
CA SER A 149 8.01 17.60 1.05
C SER A 149 6.71 17.89 0.31
N VAL A 150 6.58 19.11 -0.23
CA VAL A 150 5.43 19.51 -1.05
C VAL A 150 5.36 18.66 -2.32
N GLY A 151 6.51 18.38 -2.95
CA GLY A 151 6.57 17.51 -4.13
C GLY A 151 6.06 16.09 -3.83
N ALA A 152 6.43 15.54 -2.67
CA ALA A 152 5.92 14.23 -2.24
C ALA A 152 4.41 14.24 -1.97
N ALA A 153 3.89 15.30 -1.36
CA ALA A 153 2.46 15.45 -1.14
C ALA A 153 1.68 15.52 -2.47
N VAL A 154 2.15 16.33 -3.43
CA VAL A 154 1.53 16.46 -4.76
C VAL A 154 1.58 15.13 -5.51
N ASN A 155 2.73 14.46 -5.55
CA ASN A 155 2.85 13.16 -6.21
C ASN A 155 1.92 12.11 -5.59
N PHE A 156 1.76 12.11 -4.26
CA PHE A 156 0.84 11.20 -3.59
C PHE A 156 -0.63 11.49 -3.92
N ILE A 157 -1.01 12.77 -4.04
CA ILE A 157 -2.34 13.18 -4.51
C ILE A 157 -2.57 12.68 -5.94
N GLU A 158 -1.63 12.91 -6.86
CA GLU A 158 -1.75 12.50 -8.26
C GLU A 158 -1.87 10.97 -8.41
N ARG A 159 -1.10 10.22 -7.62
CA ARG A 159 -1.19 8.74 -7.59
C ARG A 159 -2.54 8.27 -7.08
N ALA A 160 -3.02 8.84 -5.96
CA ALA A 160 -4.31 8.49 -5.39
C ALA A 160 -5.46 8.85 -6.34
N ASP A 161 -5.41 10.00 -7.01
CA ASP A 161 -6.41 10.45 -7.98
C ASP A 161 -6.48 9.51 -9.20
N ARG A 162 -5.32 9.13 -9.75
CA ARG A 162 -5.24 8.15 -10.85
C ARG A 162 -5.89 6.82 -10.46
N TYR A 163 -5.49 6.24 -9.33
CA TYR A 163 -6.03 4.94 -8.89
C TYR A 163 -7.51 5.02 -8.51
N LEU A 164 -7.94 6.11 -7.89
CA LEU A 164 -9.34 6.34 -7.58
C LEU A 164 -10.18 6.38 -8.86
N SER A 165 -9.70 7.06 -9.90
CA SER A 165 -10.37 7.14 -11.20
C SER A 165 -10.50 5.75 -11.86
N GLU A 166 -9.44 4.93 -11.81
CA GLU A 166 -9.47 3.54 -12.29
C GLU A 166 -10.57 2.72 -11.58
N PHE A 167 -10.67 2.81 -10.25
CA PHE A 167 -11.67 2.08 -9.48
C PHE A 167 -13.10 2.61 -9.64
N GLU A 168 -13.25 3.92 -9.88
CA GLU A 168 -14.55 4.52 -10.22
C GLU A 168 -15.07 4.01 -11.56
N GLU A 169 -14.20 3.88 -12.55
CA GLU A 169 -14.52 3.29 -13.85
C GLU A 169 -14.84 1.79 -13.73
N GLU A 170 -13.99 1.00 -13.06
CA GLU A 170 -14.23 -0.44 -12.82
C GLU A 170 -15.61 -0.67 -12.19
N ARG A 171 -15.99 0.17 -11.21
CA ARG A 171 -17.28 0.07 -10.53
C ARG A 171 -18.44 0.44 -11.43
N ARG A 172 -18.30 1.48 -12.27
CA ARG A 172 -19.32 1.88 -13.24
C ARG A 172 -19.58 0.76 -14.23
N GLU A 173 -18.52 0.18 -14.81
CA GLU A 173 -18.63 -0.93 -15.76
C GLU A 173 -19.30 -2.17 -15.13
N LYS A 174 -18.93 -2.52 -13.89
CA LYS A 174 -19.59 -3.62 -13.16
C LYS A 174 -21.07 -3.36 -12.96
N GLN A 175 -21.45 -2.13 -12.64
CA GLN A 175 -22.85 -1.74 -12.45
C GLN A 175 -23.63 -1.76 -13.77
N GLU A 176 -23.02 -1.35 -14.88
CA GLU A 176 -23.61 -1.42 -16.22
C GLU A 176 -23.83 -2.87 -16.66
N ARG A 177 -22.84 -3.75 -16.51
CA ARG A 177 -22.98 -5.19 -16.82
C ARG A 177 -24.08 -5.87 -16.00
N LEU A 178 -24.23 -5.49 -14.72
CA LEU A 178 -25.31 -5.98 -13.86
C LEU A 178 -26.69 -5.54 -14.37
N LEU A 179 -26.80 -4.34 -14.95
CA LEU A 179 -28.06 -3.82 -15.49
C LEU A 179 -28.38 -4.39 -16.88
N GLU A 180 -27.37 -4.72 -17.68
CA GLU A 180 -27.52 -5.30 -19.02
C GLU A 180 -27.89 -6.79 -19.00
N GLY A 181 -27.89 -7.44 -17.83
CA GLY A 181 -28.29 -8.84 -17.68
C GLY A 181 -27.26 -9.83 -18.22
N ASP A 182 -26.02 -9.39 -18.48
CA ASP A 182 -24.92 -10.20 -19.02
C ASP A 182 -24.28 -11.11 -17.96
N PHE A 183 -25.04 -11.46 -16.92
CA PHE A 183 -24.55 -12.20 -15.76
C PHE A 183 -24.74 -13.71 -15.97
N GLN A 184 -23.74 -14.37 -16.55
CA GLN A 184 -23.54 -15.81 -16.36
C GLN A 184 -23.10 -16.00 -14.89
N ALA A 185 -24.03 -16.43 -14.03
CA ALA A 185 -23.84 -16.58 -12.59
C ALA A 185 -22.75 -17.61 -12.15
N GLU A 186 -21.95 -18.15 -13.07
CA GLU A 186 -20.98 -19.21 -12.79
C GLU A 186 -19.62 -18.70 -12.30
N GLU A 187 -19.26 -17.43 -12.53
CA GLU A 187 -17.95 -16.91 -12.10
C GLU A 187 -17.91 -16.48 -10.61
N TYR A 188 -19.06 -16.48 -9.93
CA TYR A 188 -19.20 -16.03 -8.53
C TYR A 188 -19.18 -17.14 -7.47
N LEU A 189 -19.05 -18.42 -7.85
CA LEU A 189 -18.92 -19.54 -6.90
C LEU A 189 -17.48 -20.03 -6.67
N ALA A 190 -16.48 -19.34 -7.22
CA ALA A 190 -15.09 -19.48 -6.76
C ALA A 190 -14.80 -18.57 -5.55
N ALA A 191 -15.71 -18.55 -4.57
CA ALA A 191 -15.25 -18.38 -3.20
C ALA A 191 -14.35 -19.60 -2.89
N PRO A 192 -13.17 -19.42 -2.27
CA PRO A 192 -12.40 -20.58 -1.84
C PRO A 192 -13.28 -21.39 -0.89
N GLN A 193 -13.57 -22.63 -1.25
CA GLN A 193 -14.27 -23.55 -0.36
C GLN A 193 -13.42 -23.75 0.88
N SER A 194 -13.99 -23.34 2.03
CA SER A 194 -13.78 -23.78 3.42
C SER A 194 -12.42 -24.34 3.83
#